data_AF-A0A172XD10-F1
#
_entry.id   AF-A0A172XD10-F1
#
_cell.length_a   1.000
_cell.length_b   1.000
_cell.length_c   1.000
_cell.angle_alpha   90.00
_cell.angle_beta   90.00
_cell.angle_gamma   90.00
#
_symmetry.space_group_name_H-M   'P 1'
#
loop_
_entity.id
_entity.type
_entity.pdbx_description
1 polymer ?
#
loop_
_entity_poly.entity_id
_entity_poly.type
_entity_poly.pdbx_seq_one_letter_code
_entity_poly.pdbx_strand_id
1 'polypeptide(L)'
;MLKIKHLSVLLILIVLLLILVMSCDVGSKINPLVENVVAIMRPLRGLRRSARMRNDFGIVDSNLKFSINNLLDEFQILDTEKQVITYILSVVVNPVIGWDEDYKTYNEHEFYNMLNSLGASRVKEIIKVNSKIFQAQERAISAILNLSEDTVKQQLQDSFDTKNNEYELHLKEAFNGPMSNDVYLKIVGSNYADKFDDIRYRAIDIGPKGVYVWLSVEQKKVVDYMKSIAMSFLVGEDRGLKIYTSSGFDNLLNGLGLSKVEEIIKIYLQVVSAENEAYAAINRIKKEKFKEGLLYAVSVAHRIDSYQLYLKELFNDSIPENIYRNFIKNSYFSELTTLLTNVINNSKVFVEFEKFYANLSAYDKEVITNIQNILIDVKIGRSEGYRAYNDVKFAYLLGSLGAAKIRDIIDVHLNILKAQNEASVAVNKLNQGERKEKLQIDFNSHVNGYPLHLKSLYHDLKADNVYNNVIKSDYANKYLEIKNAAEYIAS
;
A
#
# COMPACT_ATOMS: atom_id res chain seq x y z
N MET A 1 -18.17 -21.86 -21.42
CA MET A 1 -17.91 -20.46 -21.82
C MET A 1 -18.82 -19.51 -21.04
N LEU A 2 -18.45 -19.15 -19.82
CA LEU A 2 -18.90 -17.91 -19.17
C LEU A 2 -17.79 -16.88 -19.38
N LYS A 3 -18.10 -15.75 -20.01
CA LYS A 3 -17.12 -14.75 -20.46
C LYS A 3 -16.47 -14.07 -19.25
N ILE A 4 -15.13 -14.01 -19.26
CA ILE A 4 -14.21 -13.37 -18.30
C ILE A 4 -14.60 -11.95 -17.89
N LYS A 5 -15.42 -11.24 -18.69
CA LYS A 5 -16.00 -9.93 -18.33
C LYS A 5 -16.90 -9.95 -17.09
N HIS A 6 -17.50 -11.09 -16.73
CA HIS A 6 -18.30 -11.20 -15.51
C HIS A 6 -17.44 -11.35 -14.25
N LEU A 7 -16.16 -11.74 -14.35
CA LEU A 7 -15.29 -11.97 -13.20
C LEU A 7 -14.90 -10.66 -12.49
N SER A 8 -14.67 -9.57 -13.25
CA SER A 8 -14.32 -8.25 -12.71
C SER A 8 -15.46 -7.61 -11.90
N VAL A 9 -16.69 -7.67 -12.41
CA VAL A 9 -17.87 -7.21 -11.66
C VAL A 9 -18.14 -8.13 -10.48
N LEU A 10 -17.99 -9.44 -10.65
CA LEU A 10 -18.15 -10.42 -9.59
C LEU A 10 -17.10 -10.25 -8.47
N LEU A 11 -15.84 -9.92 -8.78
CA LEU A 11 -14.77 -9.69 -7.79
C LEU A 11 -14.96 -8.39 -7.00
N ILE A 12 -15.37 -7.30 -7.66
CA ILE A 12 -15.74 -6.05 -6.99
C ILE A 12 -17.01 -6.24 -6.14
N LEU A 13 -17.99 -6.97 -6.67
CA LEU A 13 -19.21 -7.35 -5.94
C LEU A 13 -18.86 -8.29 -4.78
N ILE A 14 -17.89 -9.21 -4.92
CA ILE A 14 -17.40 -10.07 -3.85
C ILE A 14 -16.67 -9.26 -2.79
N VAL A 15 -15.83 -8.27 -3.12
CA VAL A 15 -15.22 -7.39 -2.11
C VAL A 15 -16.28 -6.57 -1.37
N LEU A 16 -17.27 -6.02 -2.08
CA LEU A 16 -18.41 -5.32 -1.49
C LEU A 16 -19.30 -6.25 -0.65
N LEU A 17 -19.51 -7.49 -1.09
CA LEU A 17 -20.28 -8.54 -0.41
C LEU A 17 -19.50 -9.14 0.76
N LEU A 18 -18.17 -9.18 0.74
CA LEU A 18 -17.33 -9.64 1.85
C LEU A 18 -17.28 -8.60 2.98
N ILE A 19 -17.35 -7.30 2.65
CA ILE A 19 -17.66 -6.24 3.62
C ILE A 19 -19.11 -6.37 4.17
N LEU A 20 -19.97 -7.13 3.48
CA LEU A 20 -21.38 -7.38 3.81
C LEU A 20 -21.61 -8.68 4.59
N VAL A 21 -20.78 -9.72 4.39
CA VAL A 21 -20.99 -11.11 4.89
C VAL A 21 -20.19 -11.46 6.15
N MET A 22 -19.22 -10.66 6.59
CA MET A 22 -18.48 -10.94 7.83
C MET A 22 -19.22 -10.49 9.11
N SER A 23 -20.43 -11.03 9.27
CA SER A 23 -21.12 -11.20 10.55
C SER A 23 -21.57 -12.67 10.71
N CYS A 24 -20.71 -13.60 10.34
CA CYS A 24 -20.81 -14.98 10.80
C CYS A 24 -19.51 -15.31 11.51
N ASP A 25 -19.64 -15.55 12.80
CA ASP A 25 -18.61 -16.12 13.66
C ASP A 25 -18.12 -17.44 13.04
N VAL A 26 -16.94 -17.40 12.41
CA VAL A 26 -16.24 -18.59 11.95
C VAL A 26 -14.85 -18.51 12.53
N GLY A 27 -14.74 -19.04 13.75
CA GLY A 27 -13.46 -19.42 14.31
C GLY A 27 -12.71 -20.29 13.30
N SER A 28 -11.56 -19.82 12.84
CA SER A 28 -10.65 -20.65 12.06
C SER A 28 -9.27 -20.61 12.67
N LYS A 29 -8.80 -21.81 13.02
CA LYS A 29 -7.46 -22.09 13.53
C LYS A 29 -6.45 -21.62 12.48
N ILE A 30 -5.55 -20.75 12.91
CA ILE A 30 -4.35 -20.37 12.16
C ILE A 30 -3.54 -21.65 11.89
N ASN A 31 -3.37 -22.00 10.61
CA ASN A 31 -2.62 -23.18 10.18
C ASN A 31 -1.12 -22.84 10.12
N PRO A 32 -0.18 -23.74 10.51
CA PRO A 32 1.23 -23.40 10.82
C PRO A 32 2.13 -23.01 9.63
N LEU A 33 1.60 -22.87 8.42
CA LEU A 33 2.40 -22.65 7.20
C LEU A 33 2.74 -21.18 6.91
N VAL A 34 2.16 -20.25 7.67
CA VAL A 34 2.43 -18.79 7.56
C VAL A 34 3.87 -18.45 7.99
N GLU A 35 4.53 -19.31 8.77
CA GLU A 35 5.92 -19.11 9.21
C GLU A 35 6.94 -19.28 8.07
N ASN A 36 6.64 -20.06 7.03
CA ASN A 36 7.57 -20.34 5.95
C ASN A 36 7.57 -19.30 4.83
N VAL A 37 6.50 -18.52 4.65
CA VAL A 37 6.47 -17.44 3.65
C VAL A 37 7.17 -16.18 4.18
N VAL A 38 7.07 -15.93 5.50
CA VAL A 38 7.74 -14.79 6.18
C VAL A 38 9.27 -14.97 6.21
N ALA A 39 9.78 -16.20 6.13
CA ALA A 39 11.21 -16.48 6.07
C ALA A 39 11.85 -16.15 4.69
N ILE A 40 11.05 -15.98 3.63
CA ILE A 40 11.54 -15.89 2.24
C ILE A 40 12.04 -14.47 1.87
N MET A 41 11.79 -13.46 2.72
CA MET A 41 12.18 -12.06 2.42
C MET A 41 12.97 -11.40 3.54
N ARG A 42 14.00 -12.08 4.06
CA ARG A 42 15.11 -11.35 4.69
C ARG A 42 16.00 -10.78 3.59
N PRO A 43 16.22 -9.45 3.51
CA PRO A 43 17.29 -8.92 2.69
C PRO A 43 18.61 -9.49 3.21
N LEU A 44 19.28 -10.28 2.38
CA LEU A 44 20.61 -10.80 2.67
C LEU A 44 21.57 -9.61 2.73
N ARG A 45 21.98 -9.27 3.96
CA ARG A 45 23.24 -8.60 4.26
C ARG A 45 24.36 -9.40 3.58
N GLY A 46 24.76 -8.97 2.40
CA GLY A 46 25.62 -9.77 1.53
C GLY A 46 26.45 -8.97 0.53
N LEU A 47 26.82 -7.73 0.83
CA LEU A 47 27.92 -7.04 0.15
C LEU A 47 28.86 -6.48 1.21
N ARG A 48 29.74 -7.36 1.72
CA ARG A 48 30.89 -6.94 2.52
C ARG A 48 32.15 -7.57 1.94
N ARG A 49 32.94 -6.69 1.29
CA ARG A 49 34.39 -6.69 0.99
C ARG A 49 34.58 -6.42 -0.50
N SER A 50 34.94 -5.19 -0.88
CA SER A 50 36.34 -4.76 -0.84
C SER A 50 36.52 -3.25 -0.53
N ALA A 51 36.15 -2.79 0.66
CA ALA A 51 36.68 -1.52 1.17
C ALA A 51 37.82 -1.83 2.15
N ARG A 52 39.05 -1.61 1.69
CA ARG A 52 40.23 -1.50 2.55
C ARG A 52 39.97 -0.29 3.46
N MET A 53 39.59 -0.55 4.70
CA MET A 53 39.39 0.47 5.74
C MET A 53 40.62 1.37 5.85
N ARG A 54 40.41 2.67 5.71
CA ARG A 54 41.14 3.67 6.49
C ARG A 54 40.08 4.51 7.19
N ASN A 55 40.00 4.31 8.51
CA ASN A 55 39.06 4.96 9.41
C ASN A 55 39.41 6.43 9.55
N ASP A 56 38.43 7.31 9.32
CA ASP A 56 38.08 8.47 10.16
C ASP A 56 37.12 9.37 9.38
N PHE A 57 35.80 9.20 9.49
CA PHE A 57 34.87 10.26 9.09
C PHE A 57 33.53 10.16 9.84
N GLY A 58 33.24 11.24 10.57
CA GLY A 58 31.90 11.77 10.82
C GLY A 58 31.06 11.09 11.90
N ILE A 59 30.89 11.76 13.04
CA ILE A 59 29.85 11.45 14.02
C ILE A 59 28.49 11.54 13.31
N VAL A 60 27.79 10.42 13.20
CA VAL A 60 26.41 10.33 12.70
C VAL A 60 25.49 11.02 13.71
N ASP A 61 24.76 12.05 13.29
CA ASP A 61 23.66 12.58 14.10
C ASP A 61 22.44 11.63 13.96
N SER A 62 22.25 10.78 14.95
CA SER A 62 21.15 9.81 15.00
C SER A 62 19.76 10.46 14.86
N ASN A 63 19.61 11.75 15.21
CA ASN A 63 18.34 12.45 15.13
C ASN A 63 17.95 12.80 13.68
N LEU A 64 18.91 13.07 12.82
CA LEU A 64 18.64 13.48 11.45
C LEU A 64 18.32 12.31 10.53
N LYS A 65 18.98 11.17 10.75
CA LYS A 65 18.59 9.88 10.16
C LYS A 65 17.15 9.50 10.52
N PHE A 66 16.73 9.80 11.75
CA PHE A 66 15.35 9.63 12.18
C PHE A 66 14.39 10.57 11.41
N SER A 67 14.77 11.85 11.21
CA SER A 67 13.97 12.80 10.43
C SER A 67 13.82 12.43 8.94
N ILE A 68 14.86 11.93 8.28
CA ILE A 68 14.76 11.43 6.89
C ILE A 68 13.81 10.24 6.83
N ASN A 69 13.92 9.28 7.74
CA ASN A 69 13.03 8.12 7.78
C ASN A 69 11.56 8.53 7.98
N ASN A 70 11.30 9.48 8.88
CA ASN A 70 9.95 10.02 9.09
C ASN A 70 9.39 10.69 7.84
N LEU A 71 10.21 11.45 7.09
CA LEU A 71 9.79 12.06 5.83
C LEU A 71 9.47 10.97 4.78
N LEU A 72 10.30 9.93 4.69
CA LEU A 72 10.05 8.81 3.78
C LEU A 72 8.80 8.01 4.18
N ASP A 73 8.52 7.89 5.48
CA ASP A 73 7.28 7.29 6.00
C ASP A 73 6.05 8.15 5.66
N GLU A 74 6.16 9.47 5.80
CA GLU A 74 5.12 10.42 5.37
C GLU A 74 4.86 10.33 3.86
N PHE A 75 5.92 10.17 3.06
CA PHE A 75 5.82 9.92 1.62
C PHE A 75 5.34 8.50 1.30
N GLN A 76 5.18 7.64 2.31
CA GLN A 76 4.76 6.25 2.20
C GLN A 76 5.72 5.43 1.32
N ILE A 77 7.03 5.67 1.46
CA ILE A 77 8.09 4.88 0.83
C ILE A 77 8.28 3.60 1.63
N LEU A 78 8.39 2.46 0.94
CA LEU A 78 8.59 1.16 1.58
C LEU A 78 10.00 1.04 2.15
N ASP A 79 10.18 0.24 3.21
CA ASP A 79 11.52 0.06 3.82
C ASP A 79 12.55 -0.51 2.84
N THR A 80 12.11 -1.33 1.88
CA THR A 80 12.94 -1.84 0.79
C THR A 80 13.41 -0.71 -0.14
N GLU A 81 12.53 0.24 -0.44
CA GLU A 81 12.80 1.40 -1.30
C GLU A 81 13.65 2.47 -0.59
N LYS A 82 13.55 2.58 0.75
CA LYS A 82 14.39 3.50 1.55
C LYS A 82 15.88 3.22 1.41
N GLN A 83 16.27 1.99 1.05
CA GLN A 83 17.67 1.64 0.78
C GLN A 83 18.22 2.42 -0.41
N VAL A 84 17.39 2.73 -1.41
CA VAL A 84 17.77 3.54 -2.56
C VAL A 84 18.13 4.95 -2.14
N ILE A 85 17.30 5.57 -1.31
CA ILE A 85 17.58 6.90 -0.74
C ILE A 85 18.83 6.87 0.14
N THR A 86 19.03 5.80 0.90
CA THR A 86 20.22 5.63 1.74
C THR A 86 21.50 5.54 0.90
N TYR A 87 21.46 4.84 -0.24
CA TYR A 87 22.58 4.78 -1.18
C TYR A 87 22.86 6.16 -1.79
N ILE A 88 21.84 6.83 -2.33
CA ILE A 88 21.99 8.18 -2.90
C ILE A 88 22.59 9.13 -1.87
N LEU A 89 22.08 9.12 -0.62
CA LEU A 89 22.63 9.91 0.47
C LEU A 89 24.13 9.62 0.66
N SER A 90 24.52 8.34 0.70
CA SER A 90 25.92 7.94 0.90
C SER A 90 26.87 8.46 -0.20
N VAL A 91 26.38 8.63 -1.43
CA VAL A 91 27.14 9.19 -2.54
C VAL A 91 27.26 10.71 -2.42
N VAL A 92 26.15 11.41 -2.17
CA VAL A 92 26.15 12.88 -2.18
C VAL A 92 26.86 13.50 -0.98
N VAL A 93 26.94 12.79 0.15
CA VAL A 93 27.71 13.22 1.33
C VAL A 93 29.18 12.81 1.30
N ASN A 94 29.60 11.95 0.36
CA ASN A 94 30.99 11.50 0.28
C ASN A 94 31.88 12.60 -0.35
N PRO A 95 32.88 13.15 0.36
CA PRO A 95 33.71 14.24 -0.15
C PRO A 95 34.70 13.83 -1.24
N VAL A 96 34.96 12.53 -1.41
CA VAL A 96 35.90 12.02 -2.43
C VAL A 96 35.25 12.00 -3.81
N ILE A 97 33.96 11.69 -3.88
CA ILE A 97 33.24 11.59 -5.16
C ILE A 97 33.01 13.00 -5.71
N GLY A 98 33.49 13.24 -6.94
CA GLY A 98 33.37 14.54 -7.60
C GLY A 98 34.30 15.62 -7.06
N TRP A 99 35.33 15.25 -6.29
CA TRP A 99 36.35 16.18 -5.80
C TRP A 99 37.08 16.89 -6.95
N ASP A 100 37.52 16.14 -7.95
CA ASP A 100 38.22 16.68 -9.13
C ASP A 100 37.34 17.60 -10.00
N GLU A 101 36.02 17.51 -9.88
CA GLU A 101 35.03 18.29 -10.62
C GLU A 101 34.48 19.49 -9.81
N ASP A 102 35.04 19.74 -8.62
CA ASP A 102 34.58 20.75 -7.66
C ASP A 102 33.08 20.62 -7.30
N TYR A 103 32.54 19.39 -7.29
CA TYR A 103 31.14 19.18 -6.91
C TYR A 103 30.91 19.35 -5.41
N LYS A 104 29.79 20.00 -5.08
CA LYS A 104 29.36 20.23 -3.70
C LYS A 104 29.21 18.90 -2.95
N THR A 105 29.75 18.85 -1.74
CA THR A 105 29.44 17.80 -0.77
C THR A 105 28.28 18.20 0.11
N TYR A 106 27.19 17.44 0.03
CA TYR A 106 25.99 17.69 0.82
C TYR A 106 26.23 17.29 2.26
N ASN A 107 25.59 18.01 3.18
CA ASN A 107 25.29 17.45 4.49
C ASN A 107 23.87 16.84 4.51
N GLU A 108 23.59 16.05 5.54
CA GLU A 108 22.31 15.35 5.69
C GLU A 108 21.09 16.31 5.77
N HIS A 109 21.24 17.52 6.33
CA HIS A 109 20.15 18.50 6.41
C HIS A 109 19.81 19.08 5.04
N GLU A 110 20.82 19.38 4.23
CA GLU A 110 20.65 19.82 2.84
C GLU A 110 19.95 18.74 2.02
N PHE A 111 20.32 17.48 2.22
CA PHE A 111 19.66 16.35 1.57
C PHE A 111 18.20 16.19 2.01
N TYR A 112 17.91 16.29 3.31
CA TYR A 112 16.55 16.29 3.83
C TYR A 112 15.69 17.38 3.20
N ASN A 113 16.19 18.62 3.18
CA ASN A 113 15.49 19.77 2.58
C ASN A 113 15.26 19.56 1.08
N MET A 114 16.23 18.97 0.37
CA MET A 114 16.09 18.60 -1.03
C MET A 114 14.93 17.63 -1.24
N LEU A 115 14.89 16.52 -0.50
CA LEU A 115 13.79 15.55 -0.58
C LEU A 115 12.43 16.17 -0.25
N ASN A 116 12.38 17.01 0.79
CA ASN A 116 11.15 17.69 1.19
C ASN A 116 10.65 18.62 0.07
N SER A 117 11.55 19.38 -0.55
CA SER A 117 11.22 20.30 -1.65
C SER A 117 10.77 19.59 -2.95
N LEU A 118 11.26 18.37 -3.19
CA LEU A 118 10.83 17.51 -4.30
C LEU A 118 9.41 16.98 -4.08
N GLY A 119 9.06 16.71 -2.82
CA GLY A 119 7.79 16.12 -2.44
C GLY A 119 7.65 14.64 -2.83
N ALA A 120 6.63 13.98 -2.27
CA ALA A 120 6.45 12.53 -2.35
C ALA A 120 6.45 11.98 -3.80
N SER A 121 5.79 12.67 -4.74
CA SER A 121 5.66 12.17 -6.12
C SER A 121 7.00 12.08 -6.83
N ARG A 122 7.84 13.12 -6.73
CA ARG A 122 9.13 13.17 -7.42
C ARG A 122 10.17 12.28 -6.75
N VAL A 123 10.14 12.19 -5.42
CA VAL A 123 11.00 11.25 -4.68
C VAL A 123 10.71 9.80 -5.08
N LYS A 124 9.45 9.41 -5.22
CA LYS A 124 9.07 8.07 -5.71
C LYS A 124 9.61 7.78 -7.11
N GLU A 125 9.59 8.77 -7.99
CA GLU A 125 10.11 8.60 -9.34
C GLU A 125 11.64 8.49 -9.39
N ILE A 126 12.34 9.29 -8.58
CA ILE A 126 13.80 9.17 -8.37
C ILE A 126 14.15 7.76 -7.89
N ILE A 127 13.44 7.26 -6.86
CA ILE A 127 13.61 5.90 -6.35
C ILE A 127 13.40 4.89 -7.48
N LYS A 128 12.31 5.02 -8.24
CA LYS A 128 11.99 4.10 -9.35
C LYS A 128 13.10 4.03 -10.40
N VAL A 129 13.69 5.16 -10.77
CA VAL A 129 14.78 5.19 -11.76
C VAL A 129 16.06 4.56 -11.19
N ASN A 130 16.44 4.93 -9.98
CA ASN A 130 17.63 4.36 -9.33
C ASN A 130 17.47 2.85 -9.07
N SER A 131 16.28 2.38 -8.69
CA SER A 131 15.99 0.95 -8.56
C SER A 131 16.20 0.18 -9.86
N LYS A 132 15.84 0.76 -11.02
CA LYS A 132 16.12 0.12 -12.33
C LYS A 132 17.61 0.03 -12.60
N ILE A 133 18.37 1.06 -12.23
CA ILE A 133 19.83 1.09 -12.40
C ILE A 133 20.46 0.00 -11.53
N PHE A 134 20.06 -0.12 -10.26
CA PHE A 134 20.55 -1.20 -9.38
C PHE A 134 20.20 -2.60 -9.89
N GLN A 135 18.99 -2.78 -10.43
CA GLN A 135 18.60 -4.04 -11.06
C GLN A 135 19.45 -4.35 -12.31
N ALA A 136 19.82 -3.34 -13.11
CA ALA A 136 20.73 -3.52 -14.23
C ALA A 136 22.15 -3.87 -13.75
N GLN A 137 22.63 -3.22 -12.67
CA GLN A 137 23.91 -3.55 -12.05
C GLN A 137 23.96 -5.01 -11.58
N GLU A 138 22.92 -5.45 -10.85
CA GLU A 138 22.81 -6.83 -10.35
C GLU A 138 22.79 -7.86 -11.49
N ARG A 139 22.06 -7.56 -12.58
CA ARG A 139 22.03 -8.42 -13.77
C ARG A 139 23.38 -8.48 -14.47
N ALA A 140 24.06 -7.34 -14.62
CA ALA A 140 25.38 -7.27 -15.23
C ALA A 140 26.43 -8.04 -14.42
N ILE A 141 26.53 -7.81 -13.11
CA ILE A 141 27.49 -8.52 -12.25
C ILE A 141 27.20 -10.03 -12.21
N SER A 142 25.92 -10.42 -12.15
CA SER A 142 25.52 -11.82 -12.22
C SER A 142 25.96 -12.46 -13.54
N ALA A 143 25.79 -11.77 -14.67
CA ALA A 143 26.21 -12.25 -15.97
C ALA A 143 27.74 -12.41 -16.07
N ILE A 144 28.51 -11.45 -15.55
CA ILE A 144 29.98 -11.53 -15.46
C ILE A 144 30.40 -12.74 -14.62
N LEU A 145 29.77 -12.95 -13.47
CA LEU A 145 30.10 -14.07 -12.57
C LEU A 145 29.87 -15.45 -13.20
N ASN A 146 28.92 -15.57 -14.12
CA ASN A 146 28.60 -16.82 -14.83
C ASN A 146 29.54 -17.13 -16.01
N LEU A 147 30.49 -16.25 -16.33
CA LEU A 147 31.51 -16.52 -17.34
C LEU A 147 32.58 -17.48 -16.83
N SER A 148 32.98 -18.41 -17.70
CA SER A 148 34.01 -19.40 -17.42
C SER A 148 35.43 -18.92 -17.71
N GLU A 149 35.61 -17.91 -18.57
CA GLU A 149 36.93 -17.42 -19.00
C GLU A 149 37.37 -16.20 -18.17
N ASP A 150 38.45 -16.37 -17.40
CA ASP A 150 38.89 -15.38 -16.40
C ASP A 150 39.34 -14.04 -17.01
N THR A 151 39.94 -14.06 -18.21
CA THR A 151 40.43 -12.85 -18.90
C THR A 151 39.28 -11.95 -19.32
N VAL A 152 38.25 -12.52 -19.96
CA VAL A 152 37.08 -11.75 -20.42
C VAL A 152 36.21 -11.33 -19.25
N LYS A 153 36.12 -12.19 -18.22
CA LYS A 153 35.49 -11.84 -16.95
C LYS A 153 36.12 -10.62 -16.30
N GLN A 154 37.46 -10.57 -16.23
CA GLN A 154 38.17 -9.41 -15.68
C GLN A 154 37.92 -8.15 -16.51
N GLN A 155 37.97 -8.22 -17.84
CA GLN A 155 37.69 -7.07 -18.71
C GLN A 155 36.29 -6.50 -18.52
N LEU A 156 35.27 -7.36 -18.40
CA LEU A 156 33.90 -6.93 -18.15
C LEU A 156 33.71 -6.42 -16.72
N GLN A 157 34.43 -6.98 -15.74
CA GLN A 157 34.45 -6.45 -14.38
C GLN A 157 35.06 -5.05 -14.32
N ASP A 158 36.19 -4.81 -14.99
CA ASP A 158 36.83 -3.49 -15.05
C ASP A 158 35.89 -2.46 -15.73
N SER A 159 35.19 -2.88 -16.78
CA SER A 159 34.16 -2.07 -17.45
C SER A 159 32.98 -1.77 -16.51
N PHE A 160 32.54 -2.74 -15.72
CA PHE A 160 31.47 -2.57 -14.73
C PHE A 160 31.87 -1.59 -13.64
N ASP A 161 33.06 -1.75 -13.06
CA ASP A 161 33.58 -0.89 -12.00
C ASP A 161 33.73 0.55 -12.49
N THR A 162 34.22 0.72 -13.72
CA THR A 162 34.29 2.04 -14.38
C THR A 162 32.89 2.68 -14.49
N LYS A 163 31.88 1.92 -14.96
CA LYS A 163 30.51 2.43 -15.06
C LYS A 163 29.86 2.71 -13.70
N ASN A 164 30.21 1.95 -12.67
CA ASN A 164 29.75 2.23 -11.30
C ASN A 164 30.31 3.55 -10.79
N ASN A 165 31.61 3.81 -10.98
CA ASN A 165 32.23 5.09 -10.58
C ASN A 165 31.64 6.26 -11.37
N GLU A 166 31.44 6.10 -12.68
CA GLU A 166 30.77 7.11 -13.51
C GLU A 166 29.34 7.40 -13.02
N TYR A 167 28.61 6.39 -12.54
CA TYR A 167 27.25 6.55 -12.04
C TYR A 167 27.21 7.32 -10.71
N GLU A 168 28.10 6.98 -9.78
CA GLU A 168 28.24 7.71 -8.51
C GLU A 168 28.59 9.17 -8.74
N LEU A 169 29.50 9.44 -9.69
CA LEU A 169 29.83 10.80 -10.11
C LEU A 169 28.62 11.53 -10.73
N HIS A 170 27.82 10.83 -11.55
CA HIS A 170 26.60 11.39 -12.12
C HIS A 170 25.55 11.74 -11.05
N LEU A 171 25.37 10.90 -10.02
CA LEU A 171 24.52 11.24 -8.88
C LEU A 171 25.05 12.48 -8.16
N LYS A 172 26.36 12.56 -7.93
CA LYS A 172 26.98 13.74 -7.31
C LYS A 172 26.73 15.01 -8.13
N GLU A 173 26.94 14.95 -9.44
CA GLU A 173 26.68 16.04 -10.38
C GLU A 173 25.19 16.45 -10.36
N ALA A 174 24.27 15.49 -10.30
CA ALA A 174 22.84 15.75 -10.31
C ALA A 174 22.43 16.61 -9.11
N PHE A 175 23.00 16.34 -7.94
CA PHE A 175 22.76 17.10 -6.72
C PHE A 175 23.57 18.40 -6.64
N ASN A 176 24.55 18.65 -7.52
CA ASN A 176 25.33 19.89 -7.50
C ASN A 176 24.51 21.14 -7.89
N GLY A 177 23.36 20.98 -8.53
CA GLY A 177 22.48 22.07 -8.94
C GLY A 177 21.73 22.73 -7.76
N PRO A 178 21.42 24.04 -7.83
CA PRO A 178 20.75 24.76 -6.74
C PRO A 178 19.24 24.49 -6.66
N MET A 179 18.61 23.99 -7.72
CA MET A 179 17.17 23.82 -7.83
C MET A 179 16.77 22.34 -7.77
N SER A 180 15.78 22.02 -6.94
CA SER A 180 15.27 20.64 -6.80
C SER A 180 14.69 20.08 -8.10
N ASN A 181 14.15 20.92 -8.97
CA ASN A 181 13.66 20.51 -10.28
C ASN A 181 14.78 19.99 -11.20
N ASP A 182 15.97 20.58 -11.12
CA ASP A 182 17.11 20.18 -11.95
C ASP A 182 17.66 18.82 -11.49
N VAL A 183 17.74 18.62 -10.17
CA VAL A 183 18.08 17.31 -9.56
C VAL A 183 17.13 16.24 -10.09
N TYR A 184 15.82 16.50 -10.02
CA TYR A 184 14.80 15.59 -10.51
C TYR A 184 14.98 15.26 -12.00
N LEU A 185 15.12 16.26 -12.86
CA LEU A 185 15.27 16.05 -14.31
C LEU A 185 16.54 15.27 -14.67
N LYS A 186 17.67 15.58 -14.03
CA LYS A 186 18.95 14.88 -14.26
C LYS A 186 18.87 13.41 -13.88
N ILE A 187 18.29 13.11 -12.71
CA ILE A 187 18.15 11.72 -12.25
C ILE A 187 17.16 10.95 -13.11
N VAL A 188 15.99 11.53 -13.40
CA VAL A 188 14.95 10.82 -14.17
C VAL A 188 15.38 10.60 -15.62
N GLY A 189 16.19 11.50 -16.18
CA GLY A 189 16.80 11.35 -17.50
C GLY A 189 18.01 10.42 -17.57
N SER A 190 18.40 9.78 -16.46
CA SER A 190 19.58 8.92 -16.39
C SER A 190 19.43 7.65 -17.24
N ASN A 191 20.44 7.36 -18.07
CA ASN A 191 20.50 6.16 -18.93
C ASN A 191 21.47 5.08 -18.42
N TYR A 192 21.90 5.16 -17.15
CA TYR A 192 22.89 4.21 -16.62
C TYR A 192 22.37 2.77 -16.55
N ALA A 193 21.05 2.56 -16.46
CA ALA A 193 20.47 1.23 -16.57
C ALA A 193 20.85 0.58 -17.92
N ASP A 194 20.75 1.33 -19.02
CA ASP A 194 21.11 0.85 -20.36
C ASP A 194 22.62 0.56 -20.47
N LYS A 195 23.46 1.39 -19.85
CA LYS A 195 24.92 1.18 -19.81
C LYS A 195 25.31 -0.11 -19.09
N PHE A 196 24.64 -0.46 -17.99
CA PHE A 196 24.88 -1.72 -17.30
C PHE A 196 24.29 -2.91 -18.08
N ASP A 197 23.12 -2.72 -18.71
CA ASP A 197 22.55 -3.76 -19.57
C ASP A 197 23.42 -4.05 -20.81
N ASP A 198 24.15 -3.08 -21.37
CA ASP A 198 25.14 -3.33 -22.43
C ASP A 198 26.25 -4.30 -21.98
N ILE A 199 26.80 -4.10 -20.78
CA ILE A 199 27.81 -5.00 -20.19
C ILE A 199 27.22 -6.40 -20.02
N ARG A 200 25.98 -6.48 -19.55
CA ARG A 200 25.24 -7.74 -19.40
C ARG A 200 25.08 -8.44 -20.76
N TYR A 201 24.66 -7.74 -21.80
CA TYR A 201 24.46 -8.32 -23.14
C TYR A 201 25.77 -8.84 -23.72
N ARG A 202 26.87 -8.10 -23.55
CA ARG A 202 28.21 -8.55 -23.95
C ARG A 202 28.61 -9.85 -23.23
N ALA A 203 28.32 -9.96 -21.93
CA ALA A 203 28.57 -11.20 -21.18
C ALA A 203 27.72 -12.38 -21.69
N ILE A 204 26.44 -12.14 -22.01
CA ILE A 204 25.54 -13.17 -22.53
C ILE A 204 25.99 -13.68 -23.90
N ASP A 205 26.41 -12.78 -24.79
CA ASP A 205 26.79 -13.09 -26.18
C ASP A 205 27.99 -14.05 -26.26
N ILE A 206 28.98 -13.85 -25.40
CA ILE A 206 30.22 -14.65 -25.36
C ILE A 206 30.11 -15.91 -24.50
N GLY A 207 29.05 -16.04 -23.70
CA GLY A 207 28.97 -17.04 -22.65
C GLY A 207 28.23 -18.33 -23.02
N PRO A 208 27.91 -19.18 -22.02
CA PRO A 208 27.19 -20.43 -22.24
C PRO A 208 25.76 -20.23 -22.79
N LYS A 209 25.33 -21.16 -23.63
CA LYS A 209 23.94 -21.17 -24.16
C LYS A 209 22.95 -21.59 -23.07
N GLY A 210 21.78 -20.96 -23.07
CA GLY A 210 20.64 -21.34 -22.25
C GLY A 210 20.14 -20.19 -21.37
N VAL A 211 18.82 -19.99 -21.33
CA VAL A 211 18.21 -18.82 -20.68
C VAL A 211 18.40 -18.82 -19.17
N TYR A 212 18.25 -19.97 -18.51
CA TYR A 212 18.31 -20.08 -17.06
C TYR A 212 19.64 -19.60 -16.46
N VAL A 213 20.77 -19.83 -17.15
CA VAL A 213 22.10 -19.44 -16.66
C VAL A 213 22.18 -17.94 -16.43
N TRP A 214 21.54 -17.16 -17.29
CA TRP A 214 21.59 -15.70 -17.34
C TRP A 214 20.59 -14.97 -16.44
N LEU A 215 19.79 -15.72 -15.69
CA LEU A 215 18.90 -15.19 -14.68
C LEU A 215 19.65 -14.88 -13.38
N SER A 216 19.27 -13.79 -12.70
CA SER A 216 19.76 -13.50 -11.35
C SER A 216 19.32 -14.56 -10.34
N VAL A 217 19.88 -14.56 -9.14
CA VAL A 217 19.52 -15.52 -8.09
C VAL A 217 18.01 -15.45 -7.77
N GLU A 218 17.45 -14.25 -7.73
CA GLU A 218 16.05 -13.97 -7.48
C GLU A 218 15.16 -14.43 -8.64
N GLN A 219 15.58 -14.13 -9.87
CA GLN A 219 14.89 -14.59 -11.08
C GLN A 219 14.88 -16.12 -11.17
N LYS A 220 15.98 -16.79 -10.82
CA LYS A 220 16.08 -18.26 -10.76
C LYS A 220 15.07 -18.84 -9.77
N LYS A 221 14.95 -18.28 -8.56
CA LYS A 221 13.95 -18.71 -7.57
C LYS A 221 12.52 -18.62 -8.12
N VAL A 222 12.18 -17.54 -8.83
CA VAL A 222 10.86 -17.39 -9.46
C VAL A 222 10.64 -18.46 -10.52
N VAL A 223 11.63 -18.70 -11.39
CA VAL A 223 11.55 -19.73 -12.43
C VAL A 223 11.46 -21.13 -11.83
N ASP A 224 12.20 -21.44 -10.78
CA ASP A 224 12.14 -22.72 -10.08
C ASP A 224 10.75 -22.95 -9.46
N TYR A 225 10.15 -21.90 -8.89
CA TYR A 225 8.78 -21.94 -8.40
C TYR A 225 7.77 -22.21 -9.54
N MET A 226 7.83 -21.44 -10.64
CA MET A 226 6.98 -21.67 -11.82
C MET A 226 7.15 -23.08 -12.39
N LYS A 227 8.40 -23.57 -12.45
CA LYS A 227 8.75 -24.91 -12.91
C LYS A 227 8.11 -25.97 -12.03
N SER A 228 8.18 -25.81 -10.70
CA SER A 228 7.55 -26.75 -9.76
C SER A 228 6.04 -26.91 -9.99
N ILE A 229 5.35 -25.81 -10.30
CA ILE A 229 3.91 -25.80 -10.61
C ILE A 229 3.62 -26.43 -11.98
N ALA A 230 4.41 -26.08 -13.00
CA ALA A 230 4.28 -26.66 -14.33
C ALA A 230 4.52 -28.18 -14.33
N MET A 231 5.39 -28.67 -13.45
CA MET A 231 5.72 -30.10 -13.26
C MET A 231 4.78 -30.84 -12.30
N SER A 232 4.00 -30.12 -11.47
CA SER A 232 3.14 -30.77 -10.47
C SER A 232 2.01 -31.55 -11.12
N PHE A 233 1.86 -32.84 -10.78
CA PHE A 233 0.71 -33.63 -11.24
C PHE A 233 -0.57 -33.34 -10.46
N LEU A 234 -0.44 -32.79 -9.23
CA LEU A 234 -1.58 -32.49 -8.34
C LEU A 234 -2.33 -31.24 -8.77
N VAL A 235 -1.62 -30.25 -9.32
CA VAL A 235 -2.23 -28.97 -9.71
C VAL A 235 -2.96 -29.16 -11.03
N GLY A 236 -4.28 -29.03 -11.03
CA GLY A 236 -5.13 -29.07 -12.23
C GLY A 236 -5.27 -30.45 -12.88
N GLU A 237 -5.13 -31.52 -12.09
CA GLU A 237 -5.37 -32.90 -12.51
C GLU A 237 -6.77 -33.07 -13.13
N ASP A 238 -7.78 -32.49 -12.48
CA ASP A 238 -9.19 -32.48 -12.90
C ASP A 238 -9.43 -31.78 -14.24
N ARG A 239 -8.50 -30.92 -14.67
CA ARG A 239 -8.56 -30.15 -15.92
C ARG A 239 -7.69 -30.71 -17.04
N GLY A 240 -6.95 -31.80 -16.79
CA GLY A 240 -6.06 -32.39 -17.77
C GLY A 240 -4.95 -31.44 -18.23
N LEU A 241 -4.46 -30.57 -17.34
CA LEU A 241 -3.41 -29.61 -17.68
C LEU A 241 -2.08 -30.33 -17.98
N LYS A 242 -1.31 -29.77 -18.92
CA LYS A 242 -0.01 -30.29 -19.30
C LYS A 242 0.94 -30.38 -18.11
N ILE A 243 1.63 -31.51 -18.02
CA ILE A 243 2.68 -31.76 -17.04
C ILE A 243 4.01 -31.70 -17.78
N TYR A 244 4.86 -30.76 -17.40
CA TYR A 244 6.19 -30.66 -17.98
C TYR A 244 7.15 -31.66 -17.33
N THR A 245 8.09 -32.20 -18.11
CA THR A 245 9.33 -32.73 -17.57
C THR A 245 10.29 -31.58 -17.28
N SER A 246 11.31 -31.80 -16.44
CA SER A 246 12.33 -30.78 -16.18
C SER A 246 12.96 -30.27 -17.48
N SER A 247 13.43 -31.18 -18.33
CA SER A 247 14.03 -30.83 -19.62
C SER A 247 13.04 -30.18 -20.59
N GLY A 248 11.76 -30.59 -20.56
CA GLY A 248 10.71 -29.96 -21.35
C GLY A 248 10.48 -28.50 -20.96
N PHE A 249 10.51 -28.19 -19.66
CA PHE A 249 10.38 -26.81 -19.17
C PHE A 249 11.63 -25.98 -19.52
N ASP A 250 12.83 -26.55 -19.38
CA ASP A 250 14.07 -25.85 -19.73
C ASP A 250 14.13 -25.54 -21.24
N ASN A 251 13.66 -26.46 -22.09
CA ASN A 251 13.51 -26.23 -23.53
C ASN A 251 12.48 -25.15 -23.85
N LEU A 252 11.37 -25.07 -23.09
CA LEU A 252 10.40 -23.99 -23.22
C LEU A 252 11.03 -22.63 -22.93
N LEU A 253 11.78 -22.49 -21.83
CA LEU A 253 12.47 -21.24 -21.49
C LEU A 253 13.45 -20.83 -22.60
N ASN A 254 14.22 -21.79 -23.12
CA ASN A 254 15.14 -21.55 -24.22
C ASN A 254 14.41 -21.10 -25.50
N GLY A 255 13.25 -21.70 -25.80
CA GLY A 255 12.41 -21.30 -26.94
C GLY A 255 11.74 -19.93 -26.77
N LEU A 256 11.48 -19.49 -25.54
CA LEU A 256 11.01 -18.13 -25.25
C LEU A 256 12.12 -17.09 -25.44
N GLY A 257 13.36 -17.46 -25.11
CA GLY A 257 14.48 -16.54 -25.06
C GLY A 257 14.46 -15.66 -23.80
N LEU A 258 15.62 -15.10 -23.47
CA LEU A 258 15.84 -14.39 -22.20
C LEU A 258 14.87 -13.23 -21.99
N SER A 259 14.69 -12.37 -22.99
CA SER A 259 13.83 -11.18 -22.88
C SER A 259 12.38 -11.52 -22.48
N LYS A 260 11.78 -12.55 -23.09
CA LYS A 260 10.39 -12.95 -22.80
C LYS A 260 10.27 -13.63 -21.43
N VAL A 261 11.27 -14.42 -21.04
CA VAL A 261 11.34 -15.02 -19.71
C VAL A 261 11.43 -13.95 -18.63
N GLU A 262 12.25 -12.92 -18.81
CA GLU A 262 12.32 -11.80 -17.87
C GLU A 262 11.02 -11.02 -17.75
N GLU A 263 10.28 -10.85 -18.85
CA GLU A 263 8.98 -10.19 -18.82
C GLU A 263 7.93 -11.02 -18.07
N ILE A 264 7.91 -12.34 -18.28
CA ILE A 264 7.06 -13.27 -17.51
C ILE A 264 7.39 -13.21 -16.01
N ILE A 265 8.68 -13.22 -15.66
CA ILE A 265 9.13 -13.10 -14.26
C ILE A 265 8.67 -11.76 -13.67
N LYS A 266 8.80 -10.66 -14.42
CA LYS A 266 8.38 -9.33 -13.98
C LYS A 266 6.89 -9.28 -13.67
N ILE A 267 6.04 -9.87 -14.52
CA ILE A 267 4.59 -9.93 -14.30
C ILE A 267 4.27 -10.67 -13.00
N TYR A 268 4.94 -11.79 -12.73
CA TYR A 268 4.78 -12.52 -11.47
C TYR A 268 5.24 -11.69 -10.27
N LEU A 269 6.42 -11.08 -10.34
CA LEU A 269 6.99 -10.27 -9.26
C LEU A 269 6.14 -9.04 -8.92
N GLN A 270 5.40 -8.48 -9.89
CA GLN A 270 4.45 -7.40 -9.62
C GLN A 270 3.34 -7.81 -8.64
N VAL A 271 2.80 -9.02 -8.79
CA VAL A 271 1.78 -9.55 -7.87
C VAL A 271 2.36 -9.77 -6.49
N VAL A 272 3.55 -10.36 -6.41
CA VAL A 272 4.27 -10.60 -5.14
C VAL A 272 4.59 -9.28 -4.43
N SER A 273 5.05 -8.25 -5.16
CA SER A 273 5.31 -6.93 -4.58
C SER A 273 4.03 -6.31 -3.99
N ALA A 274 2.94 -6.31 -4.76
CA ALA A 274 1.66 -5.77 -4.31
C ALA A 274 1.12 -6.50 -3.07
N GLU A 275 1.38 -7.80 -2.95
CA GLU A 275 1.00 -8.61 -1.80
C GLU A 275 1.79 -8.20 -0.54
N ASN A 276 3.11 -8.11 -0.67
CA ASN A 276 3.97 -7.66 0.43
C ASN A 276 3.59 -6.25 0.91
N GLU A 277 3.30 -5.36 -0.03
CA GLU A 277 2.83 -4.01 0.27
C GLU A 277 1.49 -4.01 1.01
N ALA A 278 0.55 -4.88 0.61
CA ALA A 278 -0.71 -5.05 1.30
C ALA A 278 -0.50 -5.55 2.74
N TYR A 279 0.34 -6.56 2.96
CA TYR A 279 0.66 -7.03 4.30
C TYR A 279 1.34 -5.95 5.15
N ALA A 280 2.31 -5.23 4.58
CA ALA A 280 2.96 -4.11 5.26
C ALA A 280 1.97 -3.01 5.65
N ALA A 281 1.02 -2.68 4.76
CA ALA A 281 -0.02 -1.70 5.05
C ALA A 281 -0.98 -2.18 6.16
N ILE A 282 -1.39 -3.45 6.14
CA ILE A 282 -2.23 -4.05 7.18
C ILE A 282 -1.52 -4.06 8.53
N ASN A 283 -0.23 -4.38 8.56
CA ASN A 283 0.57 -4.44 9.79
C ASN A 283 0.68 -3.08 10.50
N ARG A 284 0.47 -1.97 9.80
CA ARG A 284 0.45 -0.62 10.38
C ARG A 284 -0.84 -0.32 11.18
N ILE A 285 -1.91 -1.10 10.98
CA ILE A 285 -3.17 -0.95 11.69
C ILE A 285 -2.99 -1.48 13.12
N LYS A 286 -3.41 -0.71 14.13
CA LYS A 286 -3.23 -1.09 15.54
C LYS A 286 -4.33 -2.02 16.04
N LYS A 287 -5.59 -1.79 15.65
CA LYS A 287 -6.74 -2.58 16.10
C LYS A 287 -6.91 -3.83 15.24
N GLU A 288 -6.79 -4.99 15.87
CA GLU A 288 -6.83 -6.29 15.19
C GLU A 288 -8.14 -6.51 14.40
N LYS A 289 -9.28 -6.11 14.97
CA LYS A 289 -10.59 -6.21 14.30
C LYS A 289 -10.68 -5.50 12.94
N PHE A 290 -9.83 -4.50 12.68
CA PHE A 290 -9.78 -3.81 11.39
C PHE A 290 -8.93 -4.56 10.36
N LYS A 291 -8.03 -5.44 10.80
CA LYS A 291 -7.16 -6.24 9.93
C LYS A 291 -7.87 -7.46 9.36
N GLU A 292 -8.74 -8.11 10.13
CA GLU A 292 -9.35 -9.40 9.79
C GLU A 292 -9.92 -9.44 8.35
N GLY A 293 -10.72 -8.43 7.98
CA GLY A 293 -11.29 -8.37 6.62
C GLY A 293 -10.31 -8.06 5.52
N LEU A 294 -9.24 -7.34 5.82
CA LEU A 294 -8.17 -7.05 4.87
C LEU A 294 -7.29 -8.29 4.66
N LEU A 295 -6.93 -8.99 5.74
CA LEU A 295 -6.20 -10.27 5.69
C LEU A 295 -7.01 -11.34 4.96
N TYR A 296 -8.32 -11.38 5.18
CA TYR A 296 -9.21 -12.26 4.42
C TYR A 296 -9.23 -11.90 2.93
N ALA A 297 -9.28 -10.61 2.56
CA ALA A 297 -9.23 -10.20 1.16
C ALA A 297 -7.91 -10.62 0.48
N VAL A 298 -6.78 -10.48 1.18
CA VAL A 298 -5.47 -10.96 0.68
C VAL A 298 -5.45 -12.48 0.56
N SER A 299 -5.99 -13.23 1.53
CA SER A 299 -6.01 -14.69 1.48
C SER A 299 -6.95 -15.24 0.40
N VAL A 300 -8.04 -14.56 0.09
CA VAL A 300 -8.92 -14.90 -1.05
C VAL A 300 -8.19 -14.68 -2.38
N ALA A 301 -7.42 -13.60 -2.51
CA ALA A 301 -6.55 -13.36 -3.65
C ALA A 301 -5.54 -14.52 -3.85
N HIS A 302 -5.10 -15.10 -2.73
CA HIS A 302 -4.10 -16.15 -2.62
C HIS A 302 -4.64 -17.53 -2.30
N ARG A 303 -5.91 -17.86 -2.59
CA ARG A 303 -6.36 -19.26 -2.45
C ARG A 303 -5.40 -20.15 -3.23
N ILE A 304 -4.56 -20.89 -2.50
CA ILE A 304 -3.30 -21.47 -2.99
C ILE A 304 -3.55 -22.31 -4.24
N ASP A 305 -4.63 -23.11 -4.21
CA ASP A 305 -5.04 -23.94 -5.33
C ASP A 305 -5.44 -23.10 -6.55
N SER A 306 -6.14 -21.98 -6.35
CA SER A 306 -6.60 -21.12 -7.45
C SER A 306 -5.46 -20.37 -8.13
N TYR A 307 -4.51 -19.83 -7.36
CA TYR A 307 -3.37 -19.10 -7.91
C TYR A 307 -2.39 -20.04 -8.63
N GLN A 308 -2.04 -21.17 -8.00
CA GLN A 308 -1.15 -22.16 -8.62
C GLN A 308 -1.79 -22.80 -9.86
N LEU A 309 -3.08 -23.10 -9.80
CA LEU A 309 -3.84 -23.62 -10.94
C LEU A 309 -3.82 -22.61 -12.10
N TYR A 310 -4.11 -21.34 -11.82
CA TYR A 310 -4.10 -20.30 -12.84
C TYR A 310 -2.71 -20.15 -13.48
N LEU A 311 -1.66 -20.13 -12.68
CA LEU A 311 -0.29 -20.08 -13.19
C LEU A 311 0.02 -21.30 -14.07
N LYS A 312 -0.45 -22.50 -13.69
CA LYS A 312 -0.29 -23.71 -14.51
C LYS A 312 -1.07 -23.63 -15.82
N GLU A 313 -2.27 -23.04 -15.82
CA GLU A 313 -3.07 -22.82 -17.04
C GLU A 313 -2.33 -21.94 -18.05
N LEU A 314 -1.59 -20.93 -17.59
CA LEU A 314 -0.75 -20.10 -18.48
C LEU A 314 0.32 -20.91 -19.21
N PHE A 315 0.79 -22.00 -18.58
CA PHE A 315 1.77 -22.92 -19.14
C PHE A 315 1.17 -24.05 -20.00
N ASN A 316 -0.16 -24.13 -20.13
CA ASN A 316 -0.87 -25.24 -20.78
C ASN A 316 -0.86 -25.18 -22.34
N ASP A 317 0.31 -24.99 -22.94
CA ASP A 317 0.54 -25.05 -24.38
C ASP A 317 1.90 -25.77 -24.65
N SER A 318 2.26 -26.02 -25.90
CA SER A 318 3.58 -26.52 -26.29
C SER A 318 4.39 -25.53 -27.11
N ILE A 319 3.77 -24.44 -27.60
CA ILE A 319 4.42 -23.41 -28.39
C ILE A 319 4.86 -22.27 -27.47
N PRO A 320 6.16 -21.96 -27.35
CA PRO A 320 6.67 -20.90 -26.49
C PRO A 320 5.96 -19.55 -26.69
N GLU A 321 5.70 -19.18 -27.94
CA GLU A 321 5.03 -17.91 -28.25
C GLU A 321 3.60 -17.83 -27.70
N ASN A 322 2.87 -18.95 -27.67
CA ASN A 322 1.53 -18.98 -27.09
C ASN A 322 1.58 -18.82 -25.57
N ILE A 323 2.54 -19.45 -24.91
CA ILE A 323 2.78 -19.31 -23.47
C ILE A 323 3.06 -17.84 -23.13
N TYR A 324 3.99 -17.21 -23.86
CA TYR A 324 4.27 -15.79 -23.69
C TYR A 324 3.01 -14.93 -23.85
N ARG A 325 2.25 -15.16 -24.93
CA ARG A 325 0.99 -14.46 -25.19
C ARG A 325 -0.03 -14.64 -24.05
N ASN A 326 -0.09 -15.82 -23.43
CA ASN A 326 -0.97 -16.07 -22.28
C ASN A 326 -0.62 -15.16 -21.10
N PHE A 327 0.67 -15.01 -20.79
CA PHE A 327 1.11 -14.10 -19.73
C PHE A 327 0.81 -12.63 -20.04
N ILE A 328 1.06 -12.18 -21.27
CA ILE A 328 0.84 -10.77 -21.65
C ILE A 328 -0.64 -10.40 -21.71
N LYS A 329 -1.50 -11.30 -22.20
CA LYS A 329 -2.94 -11.02 -22.36
C LYS A 329 -3.77 -11.35 -21.12
N ASN A 330 -3.16 -11.91 -20.09
CA ASN A 330 -3.83 -12.29 -18.86
C ASN A 330 -4.35 -11.06 -18.10
N SER A 331 -5.66 -11.01 -17.80
CA SER A 331 -6.24 -9.99 -16.91
C SER A 331 -6.16 -10.35 -15.42
N TYR A 332 -6.04 -11.63 -15.07
CA TYR A 332 -6.03 -12.12 -13.68
C TYR A 332 -4.95 -11.46 -12.82
N PHE A 333 -3.71 -11.33 -13.29
CA PHE A 333 -2.66 -10.67 -12.49
C PHE A 333 -2.90 -9.17 -12.31
N SER A 334 -3.46 -8.50 -13.31
CA SER A 334 -3.86 -7.09 -13.19
C SER A 334 -5.05 -6.91 -12.23
N GLU A 335 -5.99 -7.85 -12.22
CA GLU A 335 -7.14 -7.87 -11.32
C GLU A 335 -6.69 -8.13 -9.87
N LEU A 336 -5.78 -9.08 -9.66
CA LEU A 336 -5.14 -9.33 -8.35
C LEU A 336 -4.40 -8.10 -7.85
N THR A 337 -3.60 -7.46 -8.70
CA THR A 337 -2.87 -6.24 -8.34
C THR A 337 -3.83 -5.11 -7.94
N THR A 338 -4.96 -4.98 -8.65
CA THR A 338 -6.01 -4.00 -8.33
C THR A 338 -6.66 -4.30 -6.97
N LEU A 339 -6.96 -5.57 -6.69
CA LEU A 339 -7.50 -6.01 -5.40
C LEU A 339 -6.53 -5.66 -4.25
N LEU A 340 -5.24 -5.98 -4.40
CA LEU A 340 -4.20 -5.68 -3.41
C LEU A 340 -4.02 -4.18 -3.21
N THR A 341 -4.10 -3.39 -4.30
CA THR A 341 -4.10 -1.92 -4.23
C THR A 341 -5.27 -1.39 -3.41
N ASN A 342 -6.47 -1.97 -3.58
CA ASN A 342 -7.63 -1.60 -2.76
C ASN A 342 -7.43 -1.96 -1.28
N VAL A 343 -6.82 -3.11 -0.99
CA VAL A 343 -6.45 -3.48 0.39
C VAL A 343 -5.47 -2.47 1.00
N ILE A 344 -4.45 -2.06 0.25
CA ILE A 344 -3.48 -1.05 0.67
C ILE A 344 -4.20 0.27 0.99
N ASN A 345 -5.08 0.74 0.10
CA ASN A 345 -5.81 1.99 0.30
C ASN A 345 -6.78 1.92 1.49
N ASN A 346 -7.50 0.82 1.65
CA ASN A 346 -8.39 0.61 2.79
C ASN A 346 -7.60 0.54 4.11
N SER A 347 -6.39 -0.03 4.10
CA SER A 347 -5.52 -0.05 5.28
C SER A 347 -5.16 1.37 5.72
N LYS A 348 -4.87 2.28 4.77
CA LYS A 348 -4.57 3.69 5.06
C LYS A 348 -5.75 4.39 5.72
N VAL A 349 -6.98 4.11 5.27
CA VAL A 349 -8.22 4.65 5.87
C VAL A 349 -8.31 4.31 7.36
N PHE A 350 -8.01 3.08 7.75
CA PHE A 350 -8.02 2.67 9.16
C PHE A 350 -6.89 3.32 9.97
N VAL A 351 -5.68 3.41 9.41
CA VAL A 351 -4.55 4.08 10.08
C VAL A 351 -4.86 5.56 10.34
N GLU A 352 -5.45 6.26 9.37
CA GLU A 352 -5.86 7.66 9.53
C GLU A 352 -6.95 7.83 10.59
N PHE A 353 -7.95 6.94 10.61
CA PHE A 353 -8.96 6.93 11.67
C PHE A 353 -8.33 6.73 13.05
N GLU A 354 -7.43 5.76 13.21
CA GLU A 354 -6.77 5.49 14.49
C GLU A 354 -5.91 6.67 14.97
N LYS A 355 -5.16 7.28 14.04
CA LYS A 355 -4.34 8.47 14.31
C LYS A 355 -5.20 9.65 14.76
N PHE A 356 -6.30 9.91 14.04
CA PHE A 356 -7.24 10.96 14.40
C PHE A 356 -7.90 10.69 15.76
N TYR A 357 -8.48 9.50 15.93
CA TYR A 357 -9.20 9.13 17.15
C TYR A 357 -8.29 9.18 18.38
N ALA A 358 -7.01 8.80 18.26
CA ALA A 358 -6.06 8.91 19.37
C ALA A 358 -5.89 10.36 19.86
N ASN A 359 -5.87 11.31 18.93
CA ASN A 359 -5.66 12.74 19.19
C ASN A 359 -6.91 13.50 19.66
N LEU A 360 -8.08 12.87 19.68
CA LEU A 360 -9.30 13.48 20.20
C LEU A 360 -9.25 13.67 21.72
N SER A 361 -9.90 14.74 22.19
CA SER A 361 -10.14 14.95 23.62
C SER A 361 -11.05 13.85 24.19
N ALA A 362 -11.08 13.69 25.52
CA ALA A 362 -12.00 12.74 26.15
C ALA A 362 -13.46 13.05 25.81
N TYR A 363 -13.81 14.33 25.74
CA TYR A 363 -15.14 14.81 25.40
C TYR A 363 -15.51 14.51 23.94
N ASP A 364 -14.62 14.78 22.98
CA ASP A 364 -14.88 14.47 21.57
C ASP A 364 -14.99 12.95 21.33
N LYS A 365 -14.22 12.14 22.07
CA LYS A 365 -14.33 10.67 22.02
C LYS A 365 -15.70 10.20 22.51
N GLU A 366 -16.26 10.84 23.53
CA GLU A 366 -17.61 10.54 24.02
C GLU A 366 -18.66 10.86 22.96
N VAL A 367 -18.55 12.01 22.27
CA VAL A 367 -19.43 12.37 21.14
C VAL A 367 -19.38 11.32 20.05
N ILE A 368 -18.18 10.93 19.60
CA ILE A 368 -18.02 9.89 18.56
C ILE A 368 -18.58 8.55 19.04
N THR A 369 -18.39 8.19 20.31
CA THR A 369 -18.92 6.96 20.90
C THR A 369 -20.45 6.96 20.92
N ASN A 370 -21.07 8.10 21.28
CA ASN A 370 -22.52 8.26 21.27
C ASN A 370 -23.10 8.11 19.86
N ILE A 371 -22.46 8.74 18.87
CA ILE A 371 -22.82 8.56 17.45
C ILE A 371 -22.71 7.08 17.07
N GLN A 372 -21.57 6.44 17.37
CA GLN A 372 -21.31 5.05 17.05
C GLN A 372 -22.39 4.12 17.64
N ASN A 373 -22.73 4.28 18.91
CA ASN A 373 -23.72 3.46 19.61
C ASN A 373 -25.10 3.52 18.93
N ILE A 374 -25.53 4.73 18.53
CA ILE A 374 -26.80 4.92 17.81
C ILE A 374 -26.77 4.24 16.43
N LEU A 375 -25.66 4.39 15.70
CA LEU A 375 -25.53 3.84 14.35
C LEU A 375 -25.41 2.32 14.32
N ILE A 376 -24.83 1.71 15.36
CA ILE A 376 -24.70 0.25 15.49
C ILE A 376 -26.00 -0.40 15.96
N ASP A 377 -26.83 0.29 16.76
CA ASP A 377 -28.09 -0.28 17.25
C ASP A 377 -29.03 -0.62 16.08
N VAL A 378 -29.23 -1.92 15.85
CA VAL A 378 -30.08 -2.47 14.78
C VAL A 378 -31.57 -2.19 14.98
N LYS A 379 -32.00 -1.83 16.19
CA LYS A 379 -33.41 -1.56 16.51
C LYS A 379 -33.83 -0.17 16.01
N ILE A 380 -32.91 0.79 16.03
CA ILE A 380 -33.16 2.16 15.57
C ILE A 380 -33.17 2.16 14.04
N GLY A 381 -34.16 2.82 13.42
CA GLY A 381 -34.20 3.00 11.96
C GLY A 381 -34.62 1.77 11.15
N ARG A 382 -34.99 0.66 11.81
CA ARG A 382 -35.30 -0.61 11.13
C ARG A 382 -36.57 -0.52 10.29
N SER A 383 -37.61 0.15 10.80
CA SER A 383 -38.88 0.37 10.08
C SER A 383 -38.70 1.24 8.84
N GLU A 384 -37.71 2.13 8.87
CA GLU A 384 -37.39 3.09 7.80
C GLU A 384 -36.42 2.51 6.78
N GLY A 385 -35.92 1.28 7.00
CA GLY A 385 -34.94 0.64 6.13
C GLY A 385 -33.51 1.19 6.29
N TYR A 386 -33.22 1.93 7.36
CA TYR A 386 -31.89 2.46 7.60
C TYR A 386 -30.90 1.36 7.97
N ARG A 387 -29.72 1.42 7.37
CA ARG A 387 -28.63 0.46 7.61
C ARG A 387 -28.13 0.56 9.05
N ALA A 388 -27.79 -0.59 9.63
CA ALA A 388 -26.98 -0.66 10.83
C ALA A 388 -25.49 -0.68 10.47
N TYR A 389 -24.69 0.03 11.23
CA TYR A 389 -23.24 -0.05 11.15
C TYR A 389 -22.71 -1.18 12.02
N ASN A 390 -21.48 -1.59 11.74
CA ASN A 390 -20.64 -2.27 12.72
C ASN A 390 -19.41 -1.39 12.96
N ASP A 391 -18.60 -1.76 13.95
CA ASP A 391 -17.38 -1.03 14.31
C ASP A 391 -16.45 -0.77 13.12
N VAL A 392 -16.30 -1.76 12.24
CA VAL A 392 -15.40 -1.68 11.08
C VAL A 392 -15.93 -0.69 10.06
N LYS A 393 -17.22 -0.76 9.71
CA LYS A 393 -17.88 0.15 8.76
C LYS A 393 -17.89 1.59 9.29
N PHE A 394 -18.09 1.76 10.59
CA PHE A 394 -18.07 3.08 11.22
C PHE A 394 -16.66 3.69 11.18
N ALA A 395 -15.65 2.92 11.57
CA ALA A 395 -14.25 3.35 11.49
C ALA A 395 -13.82 3.67 10.05
N TYR A 396 -14.23 2.84 9.09
CA TYR A 396 -13.94 3.05 7.67
C TYR A 396 -14.59 4.34 7.15
N LEU A 397 -15.86 4.59 7.49
CA LEU A 397 -16.56 5.83 7.13
C LEU A 397 -15.79 7.06 7.63
N LEU A 398 -15.47 7.11 8.92
CA LEU A 398 -14.79 8.25 9.52
C LEU A 398 -13.38 8.42 8.93
N GLY A 399 -12.60 7.32 8.82
CA GLY A 399 -11.28 7.37 8.20
C GLY A 399 -11.31 7.90 6.77
N SER A 400 -12.35 7.58 6.00
CA SER A 400 -12.51 8.04 4.60
C SER A 400 -12.80 9.53 4.51
N LEU A 401 -13.37 10.14 5.54
CA LEU A 401 -13.66 11.58 5.60
C LEU A 401 -12.41 12.40 5.93
N GLY A 402 -11.48 11.81 6.68
CA GLY A 402 -10.28 12.49 7.18
C GLY A 402 -10.58 13.45 8.34
N ALA A 403 -9.52 13.86 9.03
CA ALA A 403 -9.59 14.56 10.32
C ALA A 403 -10.42 15.86 10.31
N ALA A 404 -10.35 16.66 9.23
CA ALA A 404 -11.06 17.93 9.16
C ALA A 404 -12.59 17.73 9.19
N LYS A 405 -13.11 16.91 8.28
CA LYS A 405 -14.55 16.62 8.19
C LYS A 405 -15.11 15.92 9.43
N ILE A 406 -14.30 15.10 10.11
CA ILE A 406 -14.76 14.48 11.37
C ILE A 406 -14.91 15.54 12.48
N ARG A 407 -14.06 16.57 12.52
CA ARG A 407 -14.23 17.68 13.47
C ARG A 407 -15.52 18.45 13.22
N ASP A 408 -15.82 18.77 11.96
CA ASP A 408 -17.08 19.44 11.62
C ASP A 408 -18.31 18.62 12.05
N ILE A 409 -18.25 17.28 11.89
CA ILE A 409 -19.29 16.36 12.36
C ILE A 409 -19.44 16.42 13.89
N ILE A 410 -18.31 16.44 14.62
CA ILE A 410 -18.31 16.58 16.08
C ILE A 410 -18.94 17.91 16.48
N ASP A 411 -18.57 19.01 15.83
CA ASP A 411 -19.08 20.35 16.14
C ASP A 411 -20.60 20.44 15.95
N VAL A 412 -21.13 19.85 14.87
CA VAL A 412 -22.58 19.77 14.65
C VAL A 412 -23.27 19.01 15.79
N HIS A 413 -22.72 17.86 16.19
CA HIS A 413 -23.30 17.07 17.28
C HIS A 413 -23.21 17.79 18.62
N LEU A 414 -22.09 18.47 18.89
CA LEU A 414 -21.92 19.29 20.08
C LEU A 414 -22.93 20.44 20.13
N ASN A 415 -23.19 21.10 19.01
CA ASN A 415 -24.21 22.15 18.94
C ASN A 415 -25.61 21.61 19.25
N ILE A 416 -25.94 20.41 18.76
CA ILE A 416 -27.22 19.75 19.07
C ILE A 416 -27.31 19.38 20.56
N LEU A 417 -26.26 18.77 21.13
CA LEU A 417 -26.22 18.41 22.56
C LEU A 417 -26.30 19.64 23.47
N LYS A 418 -25.63 20.74 23.09
CA LYS A 418 -25.72 22.01 23.79
C LYS A 418 -27.14 22.56 23.77
N ALA A 419 -27.77 22.61 22.59
CA ALA A 419 -29.15 23.07 22.45
C ALA A 419 -30.13 22.20 23.27
N GLN A 420 -29.96 20.88 23.24
CA GLN A 420 -30.74 19.94 24.05
C GLN A 420 -30.59 20.23 25.56
N ASN A 421 -29.37 20.44 26.04
CA ASN A 421 -29.12 20.75 27.44
C ASN A 421 -29.73 22.09 27.86
N GLU A 422 -29.57 23.14 27.04
CA GLU A 422 -30.16 24.45 27.30
C GLU A 422 -31.69 24.40 27.36
N ALA A 423 -32.31 23.67 26.43
CA ALA A 423 -33.76 23.44 26.44
C ALA A 423 -34.21 22.67 27.68
N SER A 424 -33.47 21.62 28.08
CA SER A 424 -33.76 20.87 29.30
C SER A 424 -33.71 21.75 30.54
N VAL A 425 -32.67 22.59 30.66
CA VAL A 425 -32.54 23.54 31.77
C VAL A 425 -33.69 24.56 31.78
N ALA A 426 -34.09 25.09 30.62
CA ALA A 426 -35.19 26.05 30.52
C ALA A 426 -36.54 25.43 30.92
N VAL A 427 -36.86 24.24 30.43
CA VAL A 427 -38.09 23.50 30.78
C VAL A 427 -38.13 23.16 32.28
N ASN A 428 -37.00 22.74 32.85
CA ASN A 428 -36.93 22.36 34.26
C ASN A 428 -37.15 23.54 35.23
N LYS A 429 -36.84 24.77 34.81
CA LYS A 429 -37.07 26.00 35.61
C LYS A 429 -38.54 26.38 35.73
N LEU A 430 -39.42 25.86 34.87
CA LEU A 430 -40.84 26.17 34.91
C LEU A 430 -41.53 25.56 36.14
N ASN A 431 -42.53 26.28 36.67
CA ASN A 431 -43.45 25.76 37.68
C ASN A 431 -44.31 24.63 37.10
N GLN A 432 -44.76 23.72 37.97
CA GLN A 432 -45.63 22.61 37.55
C GLN A 432 -46.96 23.14 37.00
N GLY A 433 -47.43 22.55 35.91
CA GLY A 433 -48.67 22.92 35.24
C GLY A 433 -48.70 22.49 33.78
N GLU A 434 -49.88 22.62 33.18
CA GLU A 434 -50.19 22.10 31.83
C GLU A 434 -49.19 22.55 30.75
N ARG A 435 -48.75 23.82 30.79
CA ARG A 435 -47.79 24.36 29.81
C ARG A 435 -46.40 23.71 29.93
N LYS A 436 -45.93 23.44 31.15
CA LYS A 436 -44.66 22.74 31.38
C LYS A 436 -44.77 21.29 30.92
N GLU A 437 -45.86 20.61 31.27
CA GLU A 437 -46.09 19.21 30.87
C GLU A 437 -46.08 19.07 29.35
N LYS A 438 -46.74 19.99 28.63
CA LYS A 438 -46.74 20.01 27.16
C LYS A 438 -45.32 20.20 26.59
N LEU A 439 -44.56 21.19 27.08
CA LEU A 439 -43.18 21.39 26.63
C LEU A 439 -42.26 20.22 26.97
N GLN A 440 -42.47 19.56 28.12
CA GLN A 440 -41.71 18.37 28.49
C GLN A 440 -42.01 17.19 27.55
N ILE A 441 -43.26 17.02 27.12
CA ILE A 441 -43.65 16.02 26.12
C ILE A 441 -42.97 16.31 24.78
N ASP A 442 -43.00 17.56 24.31
CA ASP A 442 -42.38 17.98 23.06
C ASP A 442 -40.84 17.80 23.11
N PHE A 443 -40.22 18.18 24.22
CA PHE A 443 -38.79 17.94 24.49
C PHE A 443 -38.44 16.45 24.43
N ASN A 444 -39.17 15.62 25.17
CA ASN A 444 -38.94 14.17 25.19
C ASN A 444 -39.15 13.55 23.80
N SER A 445 -40.11 14.05 23.03
CA SER A 445 -40.35 13.62 21.65
C SER A 445 -39.13 13.87 20.76
N HIS A 446 -38.50 15.05 20.85
CA HIS A 446 -37.27 15.34 20.10
C HIS A 446 -36.05 14.58 20.62
N VAL A 447 -35.90 14.40 21.93
CA VAL A 447 -34.84 13.53 22.51
C VAL A 447 -34.96 12.11 21.98
N ASN A 448 -36.17 11.55 21.97
CA ASN A 448 -36.42 10.20 21.47
C ASN A 448 -36.32 10.09 19.94
N GLY A 449 -36.61 11.18 19.22
CA GLY A 449 -36.52 11.23 17.75
C GLY A 449 -35.11 11.47 17.21
N TYR A 450 -34.19 11.98 18.01
CA TYR A 450 -32.84 12.31 17.56
C TYR A 450 -32.04 11.10 17.06
N PRO A 451 -32.04 9.93 17.73
CA PRO A 451 -31.32 8.76 17.22
C PRO A 451 -31.78 8.30 15.84
N LEU A 452 -33.09 8.39 15.56
CA LEU A 452 -33.64 8.06 14.25
C LEU A 452 -33.20 9.07 13.19
N HIS A 453 -33.25 10.37 13.52
CA HIS A 453 -32.72 11.43 12.66
C HIS A 453 -31.24 11.19 12.33
N LEU A 454 -30.43 10.89 13.34
CA LEU A 454 -29.02 10.62 13.15
C LEU A 454 -28.78 9.46 12.19
N LYS A 455 -29.54 8.35 12.32
CA LYS A 455 -29.45 7.25 11.35
C LYS A 455 -29.78 7.66 9.92
N SER A 456 -30.76 8.54 9.72
CA SER A 456 -31.12 9.03 8.39
C SER A 456 -29.94 9.76 7.71
N LEU A 457 -29.18 10.56 8.47
CA LEU A 457 -28.03 11.31 7.95
C LEU A 457 -26.91 10.38 7.48
N TYR A 458 -26.74 9.24 8.16
CA TYR A 458 -25.70 8.24 7.93
C TYR A 458 -26.13 7.07 7.02
N HIS A 459 -27.31 7.16 6.40
CA HIS A 459 -27.84 6.07 5.58
C HIS A 459 -27.10 5.89 4.24
N ASP A 460 -26.55 6.98 3.67
CA ASP A 460 -25.89 6.98 2.36
C ASP A 460 -24.60 6.15 2.33
N LEU A 461 -24.32 5.46 1.22
CA LEU A 461 -23.14 4.63 1.04
C LEU A 461 -21.84 5.45 0.90
N LYS A 462 -21.91 6.69 0.39
CA LYS A 462 -20.75 7.54 0.14
C LYS A 462 -20.46 8.41 1.37
N ALA A 463 -19.21 8.39 1.82
CA ALA A 463 -18.77 9.16 2.96
C ALA A 463 -19.07 10.66 2.82
N ASP A 464 -18.78 11.25 1.65
CA ASP A 464 -19.04 12.68 1.40
C ASP A 464 -20.53 13.05 1.46
N ASN A 465 -21.42 12.15 1.05
CA ASN A 465 -22.85 12.39 1.17
C ASN A 465 -23.28 12.38 2.63
N VAL A 466 -22.78 11.43 3.42
CA VAL A 466 -23.01 11.40 4.88
C VAL A 466 -22.54 12.69 5.53
N TYR A 467 -21.32 13.14 5.22
CA TYR A 467 -20.80 14.42 5.70
C TYR A 467 -21.73 15.58 5.33
N ASN A 468 -22.10 15.71 4.06
CA ASN A 468 -22.97 16.78 3.60
C ASN A 468 -24.36 16.76 4.27
N ASN A 469 -24.91 15.58 4.55
CA ASN A 469 -26.16 15.45 5.30
C ASN A 469 -26.00 15.93 6.74
N VAL A 470 -24.91 15.55 7.41
CA VAL A 470 -24.65 15.96 8.80
C VAL A 470 -24.47 17.46 8.91
N ILE A 471 -23.64 18.08 8.07
CA ILE A 471 -23.37 19.54 8.14
C ILE A 471 -24.62 20.37 7.86
N LYS A 472 -25.56 19.85 7.06
CA LYS A 472 -26.83 20.52 6.78
C LYS A 472 -27.90 20.27 7.85
N SER A 473 -27.63 19.47 8.87
CA SER A 473 -28.59 19.15 9.92
C SER A 473 -28.89 20.37 10.78
N ASP A 474 -30.15 20.75 10.84
CA ASP A 474 -30.67 21.86 11.63
C ASP A 474 -31.39 21.39 12.91
N TYR A 475 -31.23 20.12 13.30
CA TYR A 475 -31.94 19.50 14.43
C TYR A 475 -31.80 20.26 15.76
N ALA A 476 -30.71 21.02 15.94
CA ALA A 476 -30.54 21.91 17.10
C ALA A 476 -31.66 22.95 17.23
N ASN A 477 -32.25 23.41 16.11
CA ASN A 477 -33.33 24.39 16.09
C ASN A 477 -34.58 23.88 16.84
N LYS A 478 -34.86 22.58 16.79
CA LYS A 478 -35.99 21.97 17.53
C LYS A 478 -35.86 22.17 19.03
N TYR A 479 -34.64 22.08 19.57
CA TYR A 479 -34.38 22.34 20.97
C TYR A 479 -34.36 23.84 21.29
N LEU A 480 -33.84 24.67 20.40
CA LEU A 480 -33.87 26.13 20.57
C LEU A 480 -35.31 26.68 20.59
N GLU A 481 -36.21 26.14 19.77
CA GLU A 481 -37.63 26.48 19.79
C GLU A 481 -38.27 26.17 21.15
N ILE A 482 -37.99 24.99 21.73
CA ILE A 482 -38.45 24.61 23.07
C ILE A 482 -37.89 25.56 24.14
N LYS A 483 -36.59 25.85 24.08
CA LYS A 483 -35.93 26.77 25.01
C LYS A 483 -36.60 28.13 25.00
N ASN A 484 -36.79 28.72 23.81
CA ASN A 484 -37.41 30.03 23.65
C ASN A 484 -38.85 30.03 24.15
N ALA A 485 -39.61 28.97 23.90
CA ALA A 485 -40.98 28.83 24.40
C ALA A 485 -41.02 28.73 25.94
N ALA A 486 -40.08 28.00 26.56
CA ALA A 486 -39.97 27.91 28.01
C ALA A 486 -39.58 29.26 28.64
N GLU A 487 -38.64 29.99 28.04
CA GLU A 487 -38.23 31.32 28.51
C GLU A 487 -39.40 32.33 28.42
N TYR A 488 -40.21 32.25 27.36
CA TYR A 488 -41.42 33.08 27.21
C TYR A 488 -42.51 32.76 28.23
N ILE A 489 -42.63 31.51 28.70
CA ILE A 489 -43.61 31.15 29.75
C ILE A 489 -43.11 31.59 31.12
N ALA A 490 -41.79 31.67 31.30
CA ALA A 490 -41.16 32.08 32.55
C ALA A 490 -41.17 33.61 32.75
N SER A 491 -41.22 34.40 31.67
CA SER A 491 -41.42 35.86 31.69
C SER A 491 -42.87 36.23 31.96
#